data_AF-A0A2M8NAG8-F1
#
_entry.id   AF-A0A2M8NAG8-F1
#
_cell.length_a   1.000
_cell.length_b   1.000
_cell.length_c   1.000
_cell.angle_alpha   90.00
_cell.angle_beta   90.00
_cell.angle_gamma   90.00
#
_symmetry.space_group_name_H-M   'P 1'
#
loop_
_entity.id
_entity.type
_entity.pdbx_description
1 polymer ?
#
loop_
_entity_poly.entity_id
_entity_poly.type
_entity_poly.pdbx_seq_one_letter_code
_entity_poly.pdbx_strand_id
1 'polypeptide(L)'
;MPLYTIDRIQDSNGNEIPIPESLRGAPVPAIDPGVAYLLQSILSDDSARAAGFPLNSTLTISGLPTQNTVAAKTGTTDGGRDLWTMGFTNNRVVGVWLGNNQDNPTLNNQTGFTAASPVWNEVMRIALTGENPGQFQAPASIRSAQVCLDRGDLFQPGEPCSIARNDFFIEGKLPPENVTFVATYEVDSWTGLIANTFCPNNVIQAQFTTITDNAAIQWLNNTPQGQAYAQRVGLPLPLNPAPTGECDVNTIPPNLVISSPGGGQSIQGSVQIIGQVSAPDLARYEVQYAPAGTENWVTITTATTPQPNANSVLATWDTSSVPNGNYTLRVVMYANNAFGGSISRRVDVSVFNLQPTATPLPTATPAPLIVPTDAPPASPLPFDPVGNPTPTIDPTG
;
A
#
# COMPACT_ATOMS: atom_id res chain seq x y z
N MET A 1 34.55 -34.66 -11.64
CA MET A 1 35.25 -35.95 -11.82
C MET A 1 34.26 -36.90 -12.47
N PRO A 2 34.61 -37.57 -13.58
CA PRO A 2 33.80 -38.64 -14.16
C PRO A 2 33.52 -39.75 -13.14
N LEU A 3 32.37 -40.42 -13.27
CA LEU A 3 32.07 -41.61 -12.48
C LEU A 3 32.76 -42.83 -13.09
N TYR A 4 33.42 -43.63 -12.27
CA TYR A 4 34.02 -44.91 -12.66
C TYR A 4 33.70 -45.99 -11.62
N THR A 5 33.63 -47.24 -12.06
CA THR A 5 33.36 -48.41 -11.20
C THR A 5 34.53 -49.40 -11.14
N ILE A 6 35.57 -49.20 -11.97
CA ILE A 6 36.74 -50.09 -12.09
C ILE A 6 37.99 -49.34 -11.61
N ASP A 7 38.40 -49.62 -10.37
CA ASP A 7 39.58 -49.01 -9.75
C ASP A 7 40.91 -49.70 -10.11
N ARG A 8 40.89 -50.98 -10.46
CA ARG A 8 42.10 -51.73 -10.81
C ARG A 8 41.78 -52.91 -11.73
N ILE A 9 42.67 -53.17 -12.69
CA ILE A 9 42.65 -54.38 -13.52
C ILE A 9 44.03 -55.05 -13.40
N GLN A 10 44.07 -56.36 -13.21
CA GLN A 10 45.29 -57.16 -13.16
C GLN A 10 45.18 -58.39 -14.07
N ASP A 11 46.31 -58.83 -14.63
CA ASP A 11 46.40 -60.11 -15.33
C ASP A 11 46.53 -61.30 -14.36
N SER A 12 46.57 -62.53 -14.89
CA SER A 12 46.75 -63.75 -14.08
C SER A 12 48.10 -63.87 -13.37
N ASN A 13 49.07 -63.02 -13.71
CA ASN A 13 50.42 -62.98 -13.13
C ASN A 13 50.55 -61.87 -12.08
N GLY A 14 49.50 -61.07 -11.84
CA GLY A 14 49.50 -59.92 -10.93
C GLY A 14 50.03 -58.62 -11.54
N ASN A 15 50.29 -58.56 -12.84
CA ASN A 15 50.67 -57.32 -13.51
C ASN A 15 49.44 -56.41 -13.63
N GLU A 16 49.60 -55.12 -13.33
CA GLU A 16 48.53 -54.15 -13.59
C GLU A 16 48.34 -53.93 -15.09
N ILE A 17 47.07 -53.94 -15.51
CA ILE A 17 46.67 -53.50 -16.83
C ILE A 17 46.26 -52.02 -16.72
N PRO A 18 46.95 -51.08 -17.38
CA PRO A 18 46.67 -49.67 -17.24
C PRO A 18 45.27 -49.33 -17.79
N ILE A 19 44.47 -48.63 -16.98
CA ILE A 19 43.19 -48.09 -17.43
C ILE A 19 43.46 -46.75 -18.15
N PRO A 20 42.94 -46.53 -19.37
CA PRO A 20 43.11 -45.26 -20.09
C PRO A 20 42.66 -44.05 -19.27
N GLU A 21 43.49 -43.01 -19.23
CA GLU A 21 43.20 -41.78 -18.48
C GLU A 21 41.90 -41.09 -18.95
N SER A 22 41.52 -41.27 -20.22
CA SER A 22 40.26 -40.80 -20.78
C SER A 22 39.01 -41.42 -20.13
N LEU A 23 39.13 -42.58 -19.47
CA LEU A 23 38.05 -43.22 -18.71
C LEU A 23 38.03 -42.79 -17.23
N ARG A 24 39.08 -42.13 -16.75
CA ARG A 24 39.19 -41.66 -15.35
C ARG A 24 38.96 -40.16 -15.23
N GLY A 25 39.58 -39.39 -16.12
CA GLY A 25 39.39 -37.95 -16.35
C GLY A 25 39.66 -37.04 -15.15
N ALA A 26 40.60 -36.10 -15.31
CA ALA A 26 40.89 -35.11 -14.28
C ALA A 26 39.61 -34.35 -13.81
N PRO A 27 39.49 -34.00 -12.52
CA PRO A 27 38.41 -33.14 -12.05
C PRO A 27 38.44 -31.77 -12.75
N VAL A 28 37.40 -31.46 -13.52
CA VAL A 28 37.20 -30.14 -14.14
C VAL A 28 36.24 -29.31 -13.27
N PRO A 29 36.57 -28.05 -12.92
CA PRO A 29 35.64 -27.12 -12.31
C PRO A 29 34.43 -26.86 -13.23
N ALA A 30 33.23 -27.24 -12.78
CA ALA A 30 32.00 -27.09 -13.57
C ALA A 30 31.24 -25.78 -13.26
N ILE A 31 31.35 -25.29 -12.03
CA ILE A 31 30.73 -24.06 -11.52
C ILE A 31 31.67 -23.37 -10.53
N ASP A 32 31.42 -22.08 -10.25
CA ASP A 32 32.13 -21.33 -9.22
C ASP A 32 31.93 -21.97 -7.82
N PRO A 33 33.00 -22.10 -6.99
CA PRO A 33 32.89 -22.69 -5.65
C PRO A 33 31.93 -21.95 -4.70
N GLY A 34 31.79 -20.63 -4.83
CA GLY A 34 30.83 -19.84 -4.06
C GLY A 34 29.39 -20.17 -4.46
N VAL A 35 29.11 -20.29 -5.77
CA VAL A 35 27.80 -20.76 -6.27
C VAL A 35 27.50 -22.17 -5.76
N ALA A 36 28.48 -23.08 -5.80
CA ALA A 36 28.33 -24.42 -5.23
C ALA A 36 28.02 -24.38 -3.72
N TYR A 37 28.69 -23.50 -2.97
CA TYR A 37 28.45 -23.33 -1.53
C TYR A 37 27.04 -22.80 -1.21
N LEU A 38 26.54 -21.83 -1.98
CA LEU A 38 25.17 -21.33 -1.79
C LEU A 38 24.13 -22.41 -2.08
N LEU A 39 24.32 -23.19 -3.15
CA LEU A 39 23.41 -24.30 -3.49
C LEU A 39 23.38 -25.38 -2.41
N GLN A 40 24.53 -25.83 -1.89
CA GLN A 40 24.55 -26.84 -0.82
C GLN A 40 24.00 -26.28 0.51
N SER A 41 24.22 -24.99 0.81
CA SER A 41 23.64 -24.32 1.98
C SER A 41 22.10 -24.37 1.91
N ILE A 42 21.51 -23.88 0.81
CA ILE A 42 20.07 -23.90 0.55
C ILE A 42 19.50 -25.33 0.60
N LEU A 43 20.16 -26.29 -0.04
CA LEU A 43 19.70 -27.69 -0.10
C LEU A 43 19.85 -28.45 1.22
N SER A 44 20.63 -27.92 2.18
CA SER A 44 20.83 -28.53 3.50
C SER A 44 19.99 -27.91 4.59
N ASP A 45 19.45 -26.71 4.39
CA ASP A 45 18.68 -26.00 5.41
C ASP A 45 17.30 -26.64 5.61
N ASP A 46 17.12 -27.33 6.73
CA ASP A 46 15.84 -27.94 7.12
C ASP A 46 14.76 -26.87 7.43
N SER A 47 15.14 -25.73 7.99
CA SER A 47 14.20 -24.63 8.32
C SER A 47 13.66 -23.95 7.06
N ALA A 48 14.49 -23.72 6.06
CA ALA A 48 14.07 -23.18 4.77
C ALA A 48 13.13 -24.14 4.00
N ARG A 49 13.26 -25.46 4.24
CA ARG A 49 12.44 -26.51 3.63
C ARG A 49 11.13 -26.79 4.39
N ALA A 50 11.01 -26.32 5.64
CA ALA A 50 9.91 -26.58 6.58
C ALA A 50 8.50 -26.34 6.02
N ALA A 51 8.33 -25.38 5.10
CA ALA A 51 7.04 -25.04 4.50
C ALA A 51 6.50 -26.11 3.52
N GLY A 52 7.38 -26.92 2.93
CA GLY A 52 7.01 -28.00 2.01
C GLY A 52 7.28 -29.41 2.56
N PHE A 53 8.19 -29.54 3.52
CA PHE A 53 8.60 -30.80 4.14
C PHE A 53 8.73 -30.60 5.65
N PRO A 54 8.18 -31.46 6.53
CA PRO A 54 8.33 -31.31 7.97
C PRO A 54 9.80 -31.23 8.42
N LEU A 55 10.06 -30.47 9.48
CA LEU A 55 11.37 -30.43 10.14
C LEU A 55 11.81 -31.83 10.60
N ASN A 56 13.10 -32.12 10.49
CA ASN A 56 13.71 -33.42 10.79
C ASN A 56 13.08 -34.58 9.97
N SER A 57 12.59 -34.28 8.76
CA SER A 57 12.06 -35.31 7.85
C SER A 57 13.16 -36.21 7.30
N THR A 58 12.76 -37.19 6.47
CA THR A 58 13.63 -38.08 5.70
C THR A 58 14.61 -37.39 4.75
N LEU A 59 14.60 -36.06 4.64
CA LEU A 59 15.62 -35.25 3.96
C LEU A 59 16.78 -34.80 4.88
N THR A 60 16.76 -35.24 6.14
CA THR A 60 17.80 -35.07 7.17
C THR A 60 18.31 -36.43 7.65
N ILE A 61 19.54 -36.50 8.18
CA ILE A 61 20.10 -37.76 8.69
C ILE A 61 20.24 -37.67 10.20
N SER A 62 19.53 -38.53 10.93
CA SER A 62 19.56 -38.57 12.40
C SER A 62 20.99 -38.80 12.91
N GLY A 63 21.42 -37.94 13.85
CA GLY A 63 22.78 -37.89 14.38
C GLY A 63 23.71 -36.88 13.69
N LEU A 64 23.30 -36.25 12.58
CA LEU A 64 24.02 -35.17 11.92
C LEU A 64 23.28 -33.82 12.07
N PRO A 65 23.98 -32.67 12.04
CA PRO A 65 23.33 -31.36 12.01
C PRO A 65 22.38 -31.18 10.81
N THR A 66 21.23 -30.56 11.06
CA THR A 66 20.15 -30.29 10.08
C THR A 66 20.41 -29.07 9.19
N GLN A 67 21.66 -28.59 9.15
CA GLN A 67 22.14 -27.51 8.30
C GLN A 67 23.62 -27.74 7.97
N ASN A 68 24.04 -27.38 6.75
CA ASN A 68 25.43 -27.42 6.28
C ASN A 68 26.17 -28.75 6.48
N THR A 69 25.47 -29.89 6.45
CA THR A 69 26.08 -31.23 6.61
C THR A 69 25.53 -32.25 5.60
N VAL A 70 24.21 -32.27 5.40
CA VAL A 70 23.54 -33.11 4.41
C VAL A 70 22.63 -32.26 3.56
N ALA A 71 22.87 -32.23 2.25
CA ALA A 71 22.02 -31.56 1.28
C ALA A 71 21.13 -32.59 0.56
N ALA A 72 19.86 -32.27 0.33
CA ALA A 72 18.94 -33.18 -0.36
C ALA A 72 17.88 -32.43 -1.18
N LYS A 73 17.57 -32.96 -2.37
CA LYS A 73 16.54 -32.47 -3.28
C LYS A 73 15.67 -33.62 -3.79
N THR A 74 14.36 -33.41 -3.71
CA THR A 74 13.33 -34.29 -4.27
C THR A 74 12.95 -33.90 -5.68
N GLY A 75 12.43 -34.86 -6.47
CA GLY A 75 11.81 -34.65 -7.77
C GLY A 75 10.59 -35.57 -7.94
N THR A 76 9.56 -35.09 -8.63
CA THR A 76 8.37 -35.87 -9.02
C THR A 76 8.00 -35.41 -10.42
N THR A 77 7.90 -36.32 -11.39
CA THR A 77 7.42 -35.96 -12.75
C THR A 77 5.89 -35.80 -12.78
N ASP A 78 5.38 -35.10 -13.80
CA ASP A 78 3.94 -34.89 -13.96
C ASP A 78 3.19 -36.22 -14.06
N GLY A 79 2.09 -36.33 -13.31
CA GLY A 79 1.35 -37.59 -13.17
C GLY A 79 2.05 -38.64 -12.30
N GLY A 80 3.17 -38.32 -11.63
CA GLY A 80 3.81 -39.17 -10.62
C GLY A 80 4.44 -40.44 -11.18
N ARG A 81 5.08 -40.38 -12.35
CA ARG A 81 5.73 -41.54 -13.01
C ARG A 81 7.10 -41.85 -12.44
N ASP A 82 7.89 -40.80 -12.17
CA ASP A 82 9.24 -40.86 -11.63
C ASP A 82 9.32 -40.11 -10.31
N LEU A 83 9.80 -40.80 -9.29
CA LEU A 83 9.97 -40.27 -7.94
C LEU A 83 11.47 -40.28 -7.62
N TRP A 84 12.07 -39.10 -7.53
CA TRP A 84 13.50 -38.93 -7.27
C TRP A 84 13.76 -38.35 -5.89
N THR A 85 14.83 -38.82 -5.25
CA THR A 85 15.57 -38.06 -4.23
C THR A 85 17.06 -38.20 -4.50
N MET A 86 17.74 -37.08 -4.63
CA MET A 86 19.21 -37.02 -4.62
C MET A 86 19.68 -36.23 -3.42
N GLY A 87 20.81 -36.64 -2.85
CA GLY A 87 21.41 -35.90 -1.75
C GLY A 87 22.82 -36.36 -1.45
N PHE A 88 23.55 -35.53 -0.74
CA PHE A 88 24.99 -35.66 -0.57
C PHE A 88 25.49 -35.06 0.75
N THR A 89 26.68 -35.52 1.13
CA THR A 89 27.53 -34.99 2.18
C THR A 89 28.88 -34.58 1.55
N ASN A 90 29.86 -34.15 2.34
CA ASN A 90 31.23 -33.91 1.85
C ASN A 90 31.89 -35.15 1.21
N ASN A 91 31.45 -36.37 1.55
CA ASN A 91 32.15 -37.62 1.23
C ASN A 91 31.27 -38.71 0.58
N ARG A 92 29.96 -38.47 0.40
CA ARG A 92 29.01 -39.40 -0.22
C ARG A 92 27.99 -38.66 -1.07
N VAL A 93 27.57 -39.28 -2.17
CA VAL A 93 26.43 -38.86 -3.01
C VAL A 93 25.54 -40.08 -3.19
N VAL A 94 24.24 -39.92 -2.94
CA VAL A 94 23.23 -40.98 -3.13
C VAL A 94 22.08 -40.41 -3.96
N GLY A 95 21.74 -41.10 -5.04
CA GLY A 95 20.53 -40.86 -5.82
C GLY A 95 19.62 -42.08 -5.76
N VAL A 96 18.34 -41.86 -5.51
CA VAL A 96 17.28 -42.88 -5.55
C VAL A 96 16.22 -42.43 -6.55
N TRP A 97 15.88 -43.33 -7.47
CA TRP A 97 14.72 -43.26 -8.34
C TRP A 97 13.78 -44.42 -8.01
N LEU A 98 12.49 -44.14 -8.01
CA LEU A 98 11.42 -45.12 -8.03
C LEU A 98 10.47 -44.76 -9.17
N GLY A 99 10.11 -45.74 -9.98
CA GLY A 99 9.17 -45.59 -11.08
C GLY A 99 8.71 -46.95 -11.59
N ASN A 100 7.88 -46.95 -12.62
CA ASN A 100 7.37 -48.18 -13.25
C ASN A 100 8.13 -48.47 -14.55
N ASN A 101 8.54 -49.72 -14.77
CA ASN A 101 9.25 -50.15 -15.99
C ASN A 101 8.45 -49.96 -17.30
N GLN A 102 7.13 -49.74 -17.21
CA GLN A 102 6.23 -49.44 -18.32
C GLN A 102 5.81 -47.95 -18.36
N ASP A 103 6.49 -47.06 -17.63
CA ASP A 103 6.20 -45.62 -17.53
C ASP A 103 4.76 -45.29 -17.03
N ASN A 104 4.08 -46.25 -16.40
CA ASN A 104 2.79 -46.01 -15.79
C ASN A 104 2.94 -45.18 -14.49
N PRO A 105 1.97 -44.31 -14.14
CA PRO A 105 1.93 -43.61 -12.86
C PRO A 105 2.20 -44.53 -11.67
N THR A 106 2.98 -44.06 -10.70
CA THR A 106 3.15 -44.77 -9.44
C THR A 106 1.85 -44.77 -8.63
N LEU A 107 1.65 -45.80 -7.82
CA LEU A 107 0.42 -45.98 -7.06
C LEU A 107 0.24 -44.87 -6.02
N ASN A 108 -1.02 -44.53 -5.72
CA ASN A 108 -1.43 -43.72 -4.57
C ASN A 108 -0.84 -42.29 -4.49
N ASN A 109 -0.64 -41.63 -5.64
CA ASN A 109 -0.12 -40.24 -5.73
C ASN A 109 1.17 -40.02 -4.92
N GLN A 110 2.06 -41.01 -4.91
CA GLN A 110 3.34 -40.90 -4.24
C GLN A 110 4.23 -39.84 -4.91
N THR A 111 5.17 -39.30 -4.13
CA THR A 111 6.09 -38.24 -4.55
C THR A 111 7.54 -38.68 -4.30
N GLY A 112 8.50 -37.95 -4.89
CA GLY A 112 9.91 -38.09 -4.51
C GLY A 112 10.14 -37.98 -3.00
N PHE A 113 9.37 -37.14 -2.31
CA PHE A 113 9.44 -37.04 -0.85
C PHE A 113 8.85 -38.26 -0.13
N THR A 114 7.63 -38.69 -0.47
CA THR A 114 6.94 -39.74 0.31
C THR A 114 7.44 -41.16 0.04
N ALA A 115 8.00 -41.43 -1.15
CA ALA A 115 8.46 -42.77 -1.53
C ALA A 115 9.98 -42.89 -1.73
N ALA A 116 10.61 -41.97 -2.48
CA ALA A 116 12.04 -42.07 -2.77
C ALA A 116 12.92 -41.60 -1.61
N SER A 117 12.49 -40.56 -0.86
CA SER A 117 13.32 -39.99 0.22
C SER A 117 13.51 -40.91 1.44
N PRO A 118 12.55 -41.75 1.88
CA PRO A 118 12.78 -42.72 2.95
C PRO A 118 13.83 -43.78 2.54
N VAL A 119 13.79 -44.24 1.29
CA VAL A 119 14.79 -45.18 0.75
C VAL A 119 16.16 -44.50 0.65
N TRP A 120 16.21 -43.26 0.15
CA TRP A 120 17.44 -42.45 0.14
C TRP A 120 18.03 -42.26 1.54
N ASN A 121 17.19 -42.03 2.55
CA ASN A 121 17.61 -41.82 3.94
C ASN A 121 18.36 -43.03 4.49
N GLU A 122 17.77 -44.22 4.34
CA GLU A 122 18.37 -45.47 4.82
C GLU A 122 19.65 -45.83 4.06
N VAL A 123 19.65 -45.67 2.73
CA VAL A 123 20.86 -45.87 1.92
C VAL A 123 21.97 -44.89 2.31
N MET A 124 21.65 -43.62 2.57
CA MET A 124 22.62 -42.62 3.03
C MET A 124 23.15 -42.94 4.44
N ARG A 125 22.28 -43.35 5.37
CA ARG A 125 22.69 -43.83 6.70
C ARG A 125 23.66 -45.01 6.60
N ILE A 126 23.36 -46.00 5.77
CA ILE A 126 24.23 -47.16 5.54
C ILE A 126 25.57 -46.70 4.94
N ALA A 127 25.54 -45.84 3.92
CA ALA A 127 26.74 -45.34 3.22
C ALA A 127 27.69 -44.50 4.10
N LEU A 128 27.19 -43.95 5.22
CA LEU A 128 27.91 -43.18 6.24
C LEU A 128 28.28 -44.01 7.49
N THR A 129 28.05 -45.33 7.49
CA THR A 129 28.34 -46.18 8.66
C THR A 129 29.83 -46.14 9.02
N GLY A 130 30.13 -45.66 10.22
CA GLY A 130 31.52 -45.51 10.70
C GLY A 130 32.21 -44.22 10.23
N GLU A 131 31.51 -43.32 9.55
CA GLU A 131 32.05 -42.06 9.04
C GLU A 131 31.39 -40.84 9.70
N ASN A 132 32.14 -39.73 9.76
CA ASN A 132 31.58 -38.42 10.03
C ASN A 132 31.91 -37.51 8.83
N PRO A 133 30.92 -37.07 8.04
CA PRO A 133 31.18 -36.23 6.86
C PRO A 133 31.69 -34.82 7.21
N GLY A 134 31.50 -34.36 8.45
CA GLY A 134 31.76 -32.98 8.83
C GLY A 134 30.87 -31.96 8.10
N GLN A 135 31.04 -30.68 8.43
CA GLN A 135 30.27 -29.59 7.82
C GLN A 135 30.85 -29.15 6.47
N PHE A 136 29.98 -28.66 5.61
CA PHE A 136 30.32 -27.98 4.36
C PHE A 136 31.17 -26.74 4.62
N GLN A 137 32.35 -26.67 3.99
CA GLN A 137 33.29 -25.56 4.18
C GLN A 137 32.99 -24.41 3.21
N ALA A 138 32.89 -23.19 3.75
CA ALA A 138 32.71 -21.98 2.96
C ALA A 138 34.02 -21.61 2.24
N PRO A 139 34.03 -21.43 0.91
CA PRO A 139 35.20 -20.90 0.22
C PRO A 139 35.41 -19.43 0.59
N ALA A 140 36.65 -18.95 0.43
CA ALA A 140 37.04 -17.58 0.80
C ALA A 140 36.28 -16.46 0.04
N SER A 141 35.54 -16.78 -1.02
CA SER A 141 34.64 -15.88 -1.75
C SER A 141 33.26 -15.71 -1.11
N ILE A 142 32.93 -16.45 -0.05
CA ILE A 142 31.65 -16.28 0.68
C ILE A 142 31.80 -15.28 1.82
N ARG A 143 30.78 -14.44 1.99
CA ARG A 143 30.59 -13.50 3.09
C ARG A 143 29.21 -13.76 3.71
N SER A 144 29.06 -13.44 5.00
CA SER A 144 27.73 -13.36 5.61
C SER A 144 27.31 -11.90 5.79
N ALA A 145 26.03 -11.62 5.57
CA ALA A 145 25.44 -10.31 5.79
C ALA A 145 24.03 -10.45 6.37
N GLN A 146 23.58 -9.43 7.10
CA GLN A 146 22.20 -9.35 7.55
C GLN A 146 21.30 -8.83 6.43
N VAL A 147 20.22 -9.54 6.17
CA VAL A 147 19.15 -9.12 5.25
C VAL A 147 17.86 -8.88 6.00
N CYS A 148 17.06 -7.91 5.53
CA CYS A 148 15.71 -7.75 6.00
C CYS A 148 14.77 -8.74 5.30
N LEU A 149 14.13 -9.65 6.04
CA LEU A 149 13.24 -10.65 5.43
C LEU A 149 11.93 -10.07 4.90
N ASP A 150 11.53 -8.87 5.33
CA ASP A 150 10.33 -8.21 4.80
C ASP A 150 10.57 -7.60 3.40
N ARG A 151 11.78 -7.09 3.11
CA ARG A 151 12.11 -6.36 1.87
C ARG A 151 13.05 -7.11 0.92
N GLY A 152 13.86 -8.04 1.44
CA GLY A 152 14.90 -8.76 0.68
C GLY A 152 16.19 -7.96 0.45
N ASP A 153 16.32 -6.77 1.03
CA ASP A 153 17.50 -5.91 0.94
C ASP A 153 18.45 -6.10 2.13
N LEU A 154 19.63 -5.47 2.09
CA LEU A 154 20.54 -5.43 3.23
C LEU A 154 19.87 -4.75 4.44
N PHE A 155 19.97 -5.37 5.61
CA PHE A 155 19.44 -4.81 6.85
C PHE A 155 20.21 -3.55 7.24
N GLN A 156 19.47 -2.45 7.46
CA GLN A 156 20.03 -1.16 7.88
C GLN A 156 19.47 -0.74 9.25
N PRO A 157 20.30 -0.38 10.23
CA PRO A 157 19.83 0.12 11.52
C PRO A 157 19.00 1.41 11.36
N GLY A 158 17.78 1.40 11.88
CA GLY A 158 16.83 2.52 11.80
C GLY A 158 15.75 2.36 10.73
N GLU A 159 15.92 1.44 9.78
CA GLU A 159 14.90 1.10 8.78
C GLU A 159 13.85 0.12 9.34
N PRO A 160 12.58 0.19 8.90
CA PRO A 160 11.56 -0.78 9.28
C PRO A 160 11.91 -2.19 8.81
N CYS A 161 12.14 -3.09 9.76
CA CYS A 161 12.32 -4.52 9.48
C CYS A 161 11.88 -5.37 10.68
N SER A 162 10.98 -6.33 10.45
CA SER A 162 10.42 -7.17 11.53
C SER A 162 11.35 -8.32 11.90
N ILE A 163 12.07 -8.87 10.90
CA ILE A 163 13.01 -9.97 11.08
C ILE A 163 14.22 -9.73 10.18
N ALA A 164 15.39 -9.55 10.80
CA ALA A 164 16.68 -9.62 10.13
C ALA A 164 17.25 -11.04 10.22
N ARG A 165 17.87 -11.53 9.14
CA ARG A 165 18.53 -12.86 9.10
C ARG A 165 19.97 -12.72 8.60
N ASN A 166 20.90 -13.43 9.23
CA ASN A 166 22.23 -13.66 8.64
C ASN A 166 22.08 -14.66 7.49
N ASP A 167 22.47 -14.26 6.29
CA ASP A 167 22.52 -15.13 5.12
C ASP A 167 23.92 -15.15 4.49
N PHE A 168 24.14 -15.99 3.49
CA PHE A 168 25.41 -16.14 2.79
C PHE A 168 25.34 -15.59 1.36
N PHE A 169 26.38 -14.86 0.98
CA PHE A 169 26.51 -14.23 -0.33
C PHE A 169 27.91 -14.44 -0.90
N ILE A 170 28.01 -14.38 -2.23
CA ILE A 170 29.31 -14.27 -2.91
C ILE A 170 29.79 -12.82 -2.74
N GLU A 171 31.09 -12.65 -2.52
CA GLU A 171 31.74 -11.35 -2.40
C GLU A 171 31.49 -10.48 -3.64
N GLY A 172 31.10 -9.22 -3.43
CA GLY A 172 30.64 -8.32 -4.50
C GLY A 172 29.25 -8.66 -5.08
N LYS A 173 28.50 -9.60 -4.47
CA LYS A 173 27.11 -9.98 -4.82
C LYS A 173 26.19 -9.95 -3.59
N LEU A 174 26.37 -8.96 -2.72
CA LEU A 174 25.41 -8.65 -1.67
C LEU A 174 24.08 -8.16 -2.28
N PRO A 175 22.96 -8.27 -1.56
CA PRO A 175 21.72 -7.60 -1.94
C PRO A 175 21.91 -6.08 -2.04
N PRO A 176 21.07 -5.37 -2.80
CA PRO A 176 21.04 -3.92 -2.78
C PRO A 176 20.78 -3.35 -1.38
N GLU A 177 21.17 -2.10 -1.17
CA GLU A 177 20.80 -1.30 0.00
C GLU A 177 19.56 -0.45 -0.31
N ASN A 178 18.71 -0.23 0.70
CA ASN A 178 17.62 0.75 0.66
C ASN A 178 16.67 0.59 -0.54
N VAL A 179 16.20 -0.63 -0.80
CA VAL A 179 15.27 -0.87 -1.92
C VAL A 179 13.92 -0.24 -1.63
N THR A 180 13.54 0.77 -2.42
CA THR A 180 12.18 1.34 -2.38
C THR A 180 11.31 0.67 -3.44
N PHE A 181 10.13 0.18 -3.04
CA PHE A 181 9.10 -0.26 -3.98
C PHE A 181 8.22 0.91 -4.49
N VAL A 182 8.72 2.15 -4.34
CA VAL A 182 8.03 3.41 -4.65
C VAL A 182 9.02 4.36 -5.31
N ALA A 183 8.56 5.06 -6.34
CA ALA A 183 9.22 6.18 -6.99
C ALA A 183 8.26 7.37 -7.10
N THR A 184 8.79 8.59 -7.08
CA THR A 184 8.00 9.82 -7.22
C THR A 184 8.20 10.39 -8.62
N TYR A 185 7.10 10.79 -9.26
CA TYR A 185 7.10 11.42 -10.58
C TYR A 185 6.33 12.73 -10.54
N GLU A 186 6.77 13.69 -11.36
CA GLU A 186 5.94 14.84 -11.71
C GLU A 186 4.95 14.41 -12.80
N VAL A 187 3.66 14.52 -12.51
CA VAL A 187 2.57 14.11 -13.41
C VAL A 187 1.53 15.20 -13.54
N ASP A 188 0.85 15.25 -14.67
CA ASP A 188 -0.34 16.11 -14.83
C ASP A 188 -1.49 15.56 -13.98
N SER A 189 -2.08 16.42 -13.13
CA SER A 189 -3.08 15.99 -12.14
C SER A 189 -4.42 15.54 -12.74
N TRP A 190 -4.63 15.71 -14.04
CA TRP A 190 -5.80 15.22 -14.76
C TRP A 190 -5.57 13.84 -15.36
N THR A 191 -4.51 13.71 -16.16
CA THR A 191 -4.23 12.52 -16.98
C THR A 191 -3.43 11.45 -16.25
N GLY A 192 -2.60 11.83 -15.27
CA GLY A 192 -1.63 10.94 -14.63
C GLY A 192 -0.40 10.63 -15.49
N LEU A 193 -0.27 11.24 -16.67
CA LEU A 193 0.92 11.14 -17.52
C LEU A 193 2.07 11.95 -16.94
N ILE A 194 3.31 11.53 -17.22
CA ILE A 194 4.52 12.27 -16.82
C ILE A 194 4.47 13.70 -17.40
N ALA A 195 4.67 14.67 -16.53
CA ALA A 195 4.56 16.08 -16.87
C ALA A 195 5.79 16.58 -17.65
N ASN A 196 5.54 17.36 -18.70
CA ASN A 196 6.56 18.01 -19.51
C ASN A 196 5.98 19.30 -20.15
N THR A 197 6.62 19.82 -21.20
CA THR A 197 6.20 21.06 -21.88
C THR A 197 4.78 21.02 -22.48
N PHE A 198 4.18 19.85 -22.68
CA PHE A 198 2.82 19.72 -23.22
C PHE A 198 1.72 19.89 -22.15
N CYS A 199 2.03 19.71 -20.85
CA CYS A 199 1.05 19.81 -19.76
C CYS A 199 1.57 20.59 -18.52
N PRO A 200 2.00 21.86 -18.68
CA PRO A 200 2.72 22.59 -17.64
C PRO A 200 1.85 23.12 -16.47
N ASN A 201 0.52 23.11 -16.60
CA ASN A 201 -0.36 23.96 -15.78
C ASN A 201 -1.10 23.25 -14.63
N ASN A 202 -0.94 21.93 -14.45
CA ASN A 202 -1.52 21.19 -13.32
C ASN A 202 -0.56 20.09 -12.82
N VAL A 203 0.74 20.39 -12.76
CA VAL A 203 1.76 19.41 -12.33
C VAL A 203 1.67 19.13 -10.83
N ILE A 204 1.66 17.85 -10.46
CA ILE A 204 1.76 17.38 -9.08
C ILE A 204 2.87 16.34 -8.92
N GLN A 205 3.47 16.30 -7.74
CA GLN A 205 4.38 15.23 -7.32
C GLN A 205 3.54 14.06 -6.80
N ALA A 206 3.57 12.92 -7.49
CA ALA A 206 2.80 11.73 -7.14
C ALA A 206 3.70 10.50 -6.96
N GLN A 207 3.36 9.65 -6.00
CA GLN A 207 4.07 8.40 -5.72
C GLN A 207 3.42 7.23 -6.45
N PHE A 208 4.27 6.40 -7.05
CA PHE A 208 3.88 5.21 -7.81
C PHE A 208 4.76 4.04 -7.42
N THR A 209 4.26 2.82 -7.57
CA THR A 209 5.04 1.62 -7.26
C THR A 209 6.00 1.26 -8.38
N THR A 210 7.19 0.77 -8.00
CA THR A 210 8.17 0.16 -8.92
C THR A 210 7.92 -1.35 -9.12
N ILE A 211 6.92 -1.92 -8.42
CA ILE A 211 6.47 -3.31 -8.62
C ILE A 211 5.83 -3.40 -10.01
N THR A 212 6.32 -4.32 -10.84
CA THR A 212 5.81 -4.55 -12.20
C THR A 212 4.76 -5.65 -12.29
N ASP A 213 4.62 -6.48 -11.25
CA ASP A 213 3.61 -7.53 -11.17
C ASP A 213 2.26 -6.96 -10.72
N ASN A 214 1.33 -6.83 -11.66
CA ASN A 214 -0.03 -6.35 -11.38
C ASN A 214 -0.80 -7.25 -10.40
N ALA A 215 -0.53 -8.56 -10.34
CA ALA A 215 -1.17 -9.44 -9.36
C ALA A 215 -0.67 -9.13 -7.94
N ALA A 216 0.62 -8.79 -7.78
CA ALA A 216 1.17 -8.32 -6.51
C ALA A 216 0.58 -6.96 -6.09
N ILE A 217 0.44 -6.00 -7.03
CA ILE A 217 -0.21 -4.70 -6.76
C ILE A 217 -1.67 -4.90 -6.32
N GLN A 218 -2.43 -5.73 -7.04
CA GLN A 218 -3.82 -6.03 -6.68
C GLN A 218 -3.92 -6.73 -5.33
N TRP A 219 -2.99 -7.63 -4.99
CA TRP A 219 -2.94 -8.28 -3.69
C TRP A 219 -2.65 -7.28 -2.55
N LEU A 220 -1.68 -6.39 -2.74
CA LEU A 220 -1.31 -5.33 -1.78
C LEU A 220 -2.48 -4.36 -1.52
N ASN A 221 -3.17 -3.93 -2.58
CA ASN A 221 -4.27 -2.98 -2.45
C ASN A 221 -5.57 -3.61 -1.90
N ASN A 222 -5.91 -4.83 -2.31
CA ASN A 222 -7.26 -5.38 -2.15
C ASN A 222 -7.39 -6.50 -1.10
N THR A 223 -6.30 -6.94 -0.46
CA THR A 223 -6.35 -8.00 0.57
C THR A 223 -5.88 -7.50 1.94
N PRO A 224 -6.50 -7.90 3.06
CA PRO A 224 -6.03 -7.52 4.39
C PRO A 224 -4.58 -7.94 4.67
N GLN A 225 -4.15 -9.08 4.14
CA GLN A 225 -2.78 -9.58 4.26
C GLN A 225 -1.79 -8.69 3.49
N GLY A 226 -2.15 -8.27 2.28
CA GLY A 226 -1.35 -7.34 1.48
C GLY A 226 -1.29 -5.95 2.09
N GLN A 227 -2.39 -5.45 2.62
CA GLN A 227 -2.44 -4.16 3.32
C GLN A 227 -1.58 -4.18 4.60
N ALA A 228 -1.63 -5.26 5.38
CA ALA A 228 -0.78 -5.46 6.56
C ALA A 228 0.70 -5.66 6.21
N TYR A 229 1.02 -6.25 5.05
CA TYR A 229 2.39 -6.28 4.53
C TYR A 229 2.86 -4.87 4.18
N ALA A 230 2.09 -4.14 3.36
CA ALA A 230 2.41 -2.78 2.93
C ALA A 230 2.66 -1.84 4.11
N GLN A 231 1.81 -1.85 5.14
CA GLN A 231 2.02 -1.07 6.36
C GLN A 231 3.33 -1.43 7.07
N ARG A 232 3.71 -2.70 7.09
CA ARG A 232 4.92 -3.21 7.77
C ARG A 232 6.21 -2.82 7.05
N VAL A 233 6.19 -2.72 5.72
CA VAL A 233 7.32 -2.25 4.89
C VAL A 233 7.24 -0.76 4.53
N GLY A 234 6.29 0.00 5.10
CA GLY A 234 6.17 1.44 4.89
C GLY A 234 5.66 1.86 3.50
N LEU A 235 4.92 1.01 2.81
CA LEU A 235 4.37 1.30 1.49
C LEU A 235 3.06 2.11 1.57
N PRO A 236 2.92 3.19 0.77
CA PRO A 236 1.70 3.98 0.70
C PRO A 236 0.61 3.19 -0.02
N LEU A 237 -0.62 3.23 0.51
CA LEU A 237 -1.78 2.59 -0.09
C LEU A 237 -2.83 3.62 -0.50
N PRO A 238 -3.52 3.45 -1.65
CA PRO A 238 -3.30 2.40 -2.65
C PRO A 238 -1.99 2.63 -3.45
N LEU A 239 -1.32 1.54 -3.81
CA LEU A 239 -0.19 1.54 -4.74
C LEU A 239 -0.71 1.65 -6.17
N ASN A 240 -0.31 2.71 -6.87
CA ASN A 240 -0.62 2.90 -8.29
C ASN A 240 0.60 2.49 -9.14
N PRO A 241 0.43 1.71 -10.23
CA PRO A 241 1.52 1.42 -11.17
C PRO A 241 2.11 2.70 -11.76
N ALA A 242 3.42 2.72 -12.01
CA ALA A 242 4.08 3.87 -12.64
C ALA A 242 3.41 4.27 -13.97
N PRO A 243 3.39 5.57 -14.33
CA PRO A 243 2.82 6.04 -15.59
C PRO A 243 3.46 5.34 -16.79
N THR A 244 2.64 4.89 -17.73
CA THR A 244 3.09 4.20 -18.95
C THR A 244 3.49 5.15 -20.08
N GLY A 245 3.39 6.46 -19.86
CA GLY A 245 3.72 7.49 -20.85
C GLY A 245 3.81 8.90 -20.26
N GLU A 246 4.18 9.83 -21.12
CA GLU A 246 4.31 11.26 -20.85
C GLU A 246 3.30 12.06 -21.68
N CYS A 247 3.06 13.32 -21.29
CA CYS A 247 2.23 14.22 -22.10
C CYS A 247 2.85 14.45 -23.48
N ASP A 248 2.01 14.55 -24.51
CA ASP A 248 2.42 14.72 -25.90
C ASP A 248 1.59 15.81 -26.62
N VAL A 249 1.82 16.00 -27.92
CA VAL A 249 1.09 16.97 -28.75
C VAL A 249 -0.42 16.67 -28.86
N ASN A 250 -0.85 15.43 -28.57
CA ASN A 250 -2.25 15.00 -28.62
C ASN A 250 -2.93 15.08 -27.24
N THR A 251 -2.18 15.39 -26.18
CA THR A 251 -2.68 15.47 -24.81
C THR A 251 -3.50 16.74 -24.64
N ILE A 252 -4.82 16.60 -24.70
CA ILE A 252 -5.77 17.74 -24.62
C ILE A 252 -5.86 18.21 -23.15
N PRO A 253 -5.42 19.45 -22.83
CA PRO A 253 -5.50 19.96 -21.48
C PRO A 253 -6.96 20.26 -21.09
N PRO A 254 -7.37 19.93 -19.86
CA PRO A 254 -8.72 20.25 -19.38
C PRO A 254 -8.84 21.73 -19.00
N ASN A 255 -10.02 22.29 -19.20
CA ASN A 255 -10.30 23.71 -19.00
C ASN A 255 -11.30 23.92 -17.85
N LEU A 256 -10.83 24.55 -16.77
CA LEU A 256 -11.61 24.92 -15.61
C LEU A 256 -11.38 26.40 -15.27
N VAL A 257 -12.45 27.19 -15.32
CA VAL A 257 -12.44 28.64 -15.06
C VAL A 257 -13.64 29.02 -14.19
N ILE A 258 -13.42 29.91 -13.22
CA ILE A 258 -14.48 30.62 -12.50
C ILE A 258 -14.43 32.07 -13.00
N SER A 259 -15.50 32.51 -13.68
CA SER A 259 -15.63 33.88 -14.22
C SER A 259 -16.33 34.83 -13.24
N SER A 260 -17.25 34.30 -12.41
CA SER A 260 -17.98 35.05 -11.38
C SER A 260 -18.42 34.10 -10.26
N PRO A 261 -18.46 34.51 -8.98
CA PRO A 261 -18.01 35.81 -8.47
C PRO A 261 -16.50 36.01 -8.60
N GLY A 262 -16.08 37.28 -8.62
CA GLY A 262 -14.66 37.66 -8.64
C GLY A 262 -14.02 37.60 -7.24
N GLY A 263 -12.68 37.57 -7.20
CA GLY A 263 -11.93 37.55 -5.95
C GLY A 263 -12.19 38.79 -5.08
N GLY A 264 -12.56 38.57 -3.82
CA GLY A 264 -12.92 39.61 -2.86
C GLY A 264 -14.31 40.22 -3.07
N GLN A 265 -15.15 39.66 -3.96
CA GLN A 265 -16.48 40.20 -4.22
C GLN A 265 -17.41 40.00 -3.01
N SER A 266 -18.12 41.07 -2.64
CA SER A 266 -19.22 40.99 -1.68
C SER A 266 -20.48 40.44 -2.34
N ILE A 267 -21.09 39.42 -1.75
CA ILE A 267 -22.23 38.67 -2.29
C ILE A 267 -23.34 38.48 -1.24
N GLN A 268 -24.58 38.38 -1.70
CA GLN A 268 -25.77 38.19 -0.86
C GLN A 268 -26.93 37.57 -1.66
N GLY A 269 -27.85 36.89 -0.99
CA GLY A 269 -29.04 36.29 -1.60
C GLY A 269 -28.71 35.17 -2.59
N SER A 270 -29.38 35.17 -3.75
CA SER A 270 -29.16 34.15 -4.79
C SER A 270 -28.02 34.54 -5.71
N VAL A 271 -26.90 33.83 -5.61
CA VAL A 271 -25.63 34.13 -6.29
C VAL A 271 -25.37 33.09 -7.37
N GLN A 272 -25.26 33.52 -8.63
CA GLN A 272 -24.86 32.64 -9.72
C GLN A 272 -23.34 32.50 -9.78
N ILE A 273 -22.85 31.28 -9.67
CA ILE A 273 -21.44 30.94 -9.94
C ILE A 273 -21.35 30.63 -11.44
N ILE A 274 -20.56 31.43 -12.16
CA ILE A 274 -20.45 31.42 -13.62
C ILE A 274 -19.01 31.06 -13.99
N GLY A 275 -18.83 30.23 -15.01
CA GLY A 275 -17.50 29.80 -15.44
C GLY A 275 -17.51 28.88 -16.64
N GLN A 276 -16.50 28.01 -16.72
CA GLN A 276 -16.35 26.97 -17.72
C GLN A 276 -15.85 25.69 -17.05
N VAL A 277 -16.42 24.54 -17.41
CA VAL A 277 -15.88 23.22 -17.06
C VAL A 277 -15.96 22.34 -18.30
N SER A 278 -14.83 22.10 -18.94
CA SER A 278 -14.76 21.18 -20.08
C SER A 278 -13.44 20.41 -20.08
N ALA A 279 -13.51 19.10 -20.22
CA ALA A 279 -12.36 18.21 -20.16
C ALA A 279 -12.63 16.89 -20.88
N PRO A 280 -11.60 16.27 -21.50
CA PRO A 280 -11.64 14.85 -21.84
C PRO A 280 -11.92 14.01 -20.59
N ASP A 281 -12.72 12.96 -20.73
CA ASP A 281 -13.04 12.01 -19.66
C ASP A 281 -13.58 12.63 -18.36
N LEU A 282 -14.28 13.77 -18.41
CA LEU A 282 -14.93 14.34 -17.23
C LEU A 282 -15.94 13.36 -16.62
N ALA A 283 -15.68 12.89 -15.39
CA ALA A 283 -16.63 12.09 -14.63
C ALA A 283 -17.75 12.96 -14.07
N ARG A 284 -17.35 14.04 -13.37
CA ARG A 284 -18.25 15.04 -12.74
C ARG A 284 -17.48 16.30 -12.36
N TYR A 285 -18.21 17.37 -12.09
CA TYR A 285 -17.72 18.50 -11.30
C TYR A 285 -18.62 18.81 -10.11
N GLU A 286 -18.03 19.42 -9.10
CA GLU A 286 -18.67 19.84 -7.86
C GLU A 286 -18.38 21.32 -7.63
N VAL A 287 -19.40 22.08 -7.26
CA VAL A 287 -19.25 23.48 -6.83
C VAL A 287 -19.47 23.53 -5.33
N GLN A 288 -18.49 24.05 -4.60
CA GLN A 288 -18.39 23.95 -3.14
C GLN A 288 -17.98 25.28 -2.52
N TYR A 289 -18.35 25.49 -1.26
CA TYR A 289 -17.85 26.61 -0.44
C TYR A 289 -17.35 26.11 0.92
N ALA A 290 -16.41 26.83 1.51
CA ALA A 290 -15.95 26.63 2.88
C ALA A 290 -15.66 28.00 3.53
N PRO A 291 -15.79 28.17 4.86
CA PRO A 291 -15.25 29.33 5.56
C PRO A 291 -13.77 29.54 5.19
N ALA A 292 -13.37 30.78 4.93
CA ALA A 292 -12.02 31.08 4.44
C ALA A 292 -10.94 30.55 5.41
N GLY A 293 -9.94 29.87 4.86
CA GLY A 293 -8.88 29.20 5.64
C GLY A 293 -9.26 27.82 6.21
N THR A 294 -10.42 27.25 5.85
CA THR A 294 -10.83 25.89 6.24
C THR A 294 -11.00 24.97 5.02
N GLU A 295 -10.88 23.66 5.23
CA GLU A 295 -11.16 22.64 4.21
C GLU A 295 -12.49 21.90 4.49
N ASN A 296 -13.41 22.54 5.23
CA ASN A 296 -14.74 22.00 5.55
C ASN A 296 -15.74 22.37 4.44
N TRP A 297 -15.64 21.67 3.29
CA TRP A 297 -16.39 21.99 2.09
C TRP A 297 -17.85 21.52 2.14
N VAL A 298 -18.76 22.44 1.81
CA VAL A 298 -20.18 22.19 1.60
C VAL A 298 -20.47 22.23 0.10
N THR A 299 -21.06 21.17 -0.44
CA THR A 299 -21.43 21.08 -1.86
C THR A 299 -22.73 21.83 -2.14
N ILE A 300 -22.66 22.78 -3.08
CA ILE A 300 -23.80 23.53 -3.63
C ILE A 300 -24.46 22.71 -4.74
N THR A 301 -23.65 22.10 -5.62
CA THR A 301 -24.13 21.20 -6.67
C THR A 301 -23.06 20.19 -7.10
N THR A 302 -23.54 19.08 -7.67
CA THR A 302 -22.74 18.06 -8.36
C THR A 302 -23.37 17.82 -9.72
N ALA A 303 -22.59 17.89 -10.80
CA ALA A 303 -23.09 17.68 -12.15
C ALA A 303 -22.13 16.83 -13.00
N THR A 304 -22.70 16.01 -13.89
CA THR A 304 -21.97 15.12 -14.81
C THR A 304 -22.08 15.58 -16.26
N THR A 305 -23.26 16.04 -16.67
CA THR A 305 -23.56 16.57 -18.01
C THR A 305 -24.61 17.70 -17.96
N PRO A 306 -24.68 18.57 -18.99
CA PRO A 306 -23.70 18.77 -20.06
C PRO A 306 -22.41 19.41 -19.52
N GLN A 307 -21.32 19.40 -20.31
CA GLN A 307 -20.11 20.16 -19.97
C GLN A 307 -20.38 21.67 -20.17
N PRO A 308 -20.31 22.50 -19.12
CA PRO A 308 -20.57 23.94 -19.23
C PRO A 308 -19.51 24.68 -20.06
N ASN A 309 -19.97 25.32 -21.14
CA ASN A 309 -19.17 26.23 -21.97
C ASN A 309 -18.77 27.51 -21.23
N ALA A 310 -17.89 28.31 -21.82
CA ALA A 310 -17.51 29.62 -21.28
C ALA A 310 -18.72 30.49 -20.90
N ASN A 311 -18.66 31.07 -19.71
CA ASN A 311 -19.71 31.92 -19.11
C ASN A 311 -21.06 31.23 -18.86
N SER A 312 -21.06 29.91 -18.65
CA SER A 312 -22.24 29.17 -18.20
C SER A 312 -22.45 29.30 -16.69
N VAL A 313 -23.70 29.27 -16.23
CA VAL A 313 -24.02 29.12 -14.80
C VAL A 313 -23.69 27.69 -14.38
N LEU A 314 -22.67 27.53 -13.53
CA LEU A 314 -22.22 26.26 -12.97
C LEU A 314 -23.06 25.84 -11.76
N ALA A 315 -23.50 26.81 -10.96
CA ALA A 315 -24.36 26.63 -9.81
C ALA A 315 -25.07 27.92 -9.43
N THR A 316 -26.16 27.82 -8.67
CA THR A 316 -26.78 28.95 -7.96
C THR A 316 -26.70 28.66 -6.47
N TRP A 317 -26.08 29.57 -5.72
CA TRP A 317 -25.91 29.48 -4.27
C TRP A 317 -26.81 30.50 -3.58
N ASP A 318 -27.74 30.02 -2.75
CA ASP A 318 -28.49 30.89 -1.85
C ASP A 318 -27.68 31.13 -0.57
N THR A 319 -27.16 32.35 -0.41
CA THR A 319 -26.38 32.73 0.77
C THR A 319 -27.24 33.21 1.93
N SER A 320 -28.57 33.32 1.80
CA SER A 320 -29.44 33.98 2.78
C SER A 320 -29.40 33.36 4.19
N SER A 321 -29.12 32.06 4.29
CA SER A 321 -28.95 31.31 5.54
C SER A 321 -27.48 31.14 5.96
N VAL A 322 -26.53 31.61 5.15
CA VAL A 322 -25.09 31.52 5.41
C VAL A 322 -24.67 32.67 6.33
N PRO A 323 -23.89 32.43 7.41
CA PRO A 323 -23.37 33.50 8.26
C PRO A 323 -22.56 34.54 7.47
N ASN A 324 -22.57 35.79 7.94
CA ASN A 324 -21.73 36.84 7.33
C ASN A 324 -20.26 36.58 7.64
N GLY A 325 -19.39 36.70 6.63
CA GLY A 325 -17.96 36.39 6.76
C GLY A 325 -17.27 36.15 5.42
N ASN A 326 -15.99 35.78 5.48
CA ASN A 326 -15.21 35.44 4.30
C ASN A 326 -15.29 33.93 4.03
N TYR A 327 -15.48 33.57 2.77
CA TYR A 327 -15.64 32.21 2.28
C TYR A 327 -14.75 31.99 1.06
N THR A 328 -14.20 30.80 0.93
CA THR A 328 -13.58 30.35 -0.31
C THR A 328 -14.62 29.52 -1.07
N LEU A 329 -14.95 29.93 -2.29
CA LEU A 329 -15.63 29.10 -3.27
C LEU A 329 -14.59 28.27 -4.04
N ARG A 330 -14.92 27.01 -4.35
CA ARG A 330 -14.16 26.22 -5.31
C ARG A 330 -15.06 25.52 -6.30
N VAL A 331 -14.55 25.36 -7.51
CA VAL A 331 -15.04 24.34 -8.45
C VAL A 331 -13.95 23.29 -8.53
N VAL A 332 -14.33 22.02 -8.39
CA VAL A 332 -13.44 20.87 -8.58
C VAL A 332 -14.05 19.93 -9.60
N MET A 333 -13.24 19.42 -10.51
CA MET A 333 -13.64 18.40 -11.49
C MET A 333 -12.80 17.16 -11.32
N TYR A 334 -13.39 16.01 -11.65
CA TYR A 334 -12.79 14.68 -11.51
C TYR A 334 -12.81 13.95 -12.85
N ALA A 335 -11.71 13.30 -13.19
CA ALA A 335 -11.57 12.49 -14.39
C ALA A 335 -12.11 11.06 -14.17
N ASN A 336 -12.59 10.45 -15.25
CA ASN A 336 -13.03 9.06 -15.32
C ASN A 336 -11.91 8.18 -15.92
N ASN A 337 -10.70 8.30 -15.40
CA ASN A 337 -9.54 7.54 -15.85
C ASN A 337 -8.92 6.72 -14.70
N ALA A 338 -8.00 5.81 -15.03
CA ALA A 338 -7.38 4.92 -14.05
C ALA A 338 -6.56 5.64 -12.96
N PHE A 339 -6.11 6.86 -13.22
CA PHE A 339 -5.40 7.70 -12.25
C PHE A 339 -6.35 8.39 -11.25
N GLY A 340 -7.64 8.53 -11.58
CA GLY A 340 -8.61 9.24 -10.76
C GLY A 340 -8.33 10.74 -10.64
N GLY A 341 -7.76 11.33 -11.70
CA GLY A 341 -7.25 12.70 -11.68
C GLY A 341 -8.29 13.76 -11.30
N SER A 342 -7.83 14.89 -10.76
CA SER A 342 -8.69 16.02 -10.43
C SER A 342 -7.96 17.36 -10.53
N ILE A 343 -8.74 18.40 -10.81
CA ILE A 343 -8.27 19.80 -10.85
C ILE A 343 -9.31 20.66 -10.13
N SER A 344 -8.84 21.64 -9.37
CA SER A 344 -9.70 22.66 -8.77
C SER A 344 -9.24 24.08 -9.11
N ARG A 345 -10.19 25.02 -9.06
CA ARG A 345 -9.95 26.47 -9.00
C ARG A 345 -10.71 27.03 -7.81
N ARG A 346 -10.11 28.02 -7.14
CA ARG A 346 -10.65 28.66 -5.93
C ARG A 346 -10.84 30.16 -6.17
N VAL A 347 -11.85 30.76 -5.55
CA VAL A 347 -12.05 32.22 -5.48
C VAL A 347 -12.58 32.59 -4.10
N ASP A 348 -11.99 33.60 -3.48
CA ASP A 348 -12.45 34.09 -2.18
C ASP A 348 -13.52 35.17 -2.34
N VAL A 349 -14.52 35.16 -1.47
CA VAL A 349 -15.68 36.07 -1.48
C VAL A 349 -16.09 36.44 -0.06
N SER A 350 -16.86 37.52 0.09
CA SER A 350 -17.42 37.94 1.38
C SER A 350 -18.94 37.84 1.33
N VAL A 351 -19.54 37.03 2.20
CA VAL A 351 -21.01 36.95 2.35
C VAL A 351 -21.45 38.07 3.30
N PHE A 352 -22.39 38.90 2.85
CA PHE A 352 -22.94 40.00 3.63
C PHE A 352 -24.46 40.07 3.48
N ASN A 353 -25.18 39.26 4.25
CA ASN A 353 -26.63 39.34 4.37
C ASN A 353 -27.02 40.49 5.31
N LEU A 354 -27.92 41.36 4.87
CA LEU A 354 -28.51 42.39 5.72
C LEU A 354 -29.37 41.75 6.81
N GLN A 355 -29.01 41.96 8.08
CA GLN A 355 -29.90 41.60 9.18
C GLN A 355 -31.16 42.48 9.13
N PRO A 356 -32.36 41.96 9.50
CA PRO A 356 -33.54 42.78 9.64
C PRO A 356 -33.26 43.89 10.66
N THR A 357 -33.42 45.16 10.26
CA THR A 357 -33.44 46.27 11.21
C THR A 357 -34.54 45.98 12.23
N ALA A 358 -34.18 45.86 13.50
CA ALA A 358 -35.16 45.64 14.56
C ALA A 358 -36.21 46.77 14.49
N THR A 359 -37.49 46.40 14.33
CA THR A 359 -38.60 47.35 14.45
C THR A 359 -38.42 48.10 15.76
N PRO A 360 -38.37 49.45 15.77
CA PRO A 360 -38.12 50.18 17.00
C PRO A 360 -39.18 49.79 18.03
N LEU A 361 -38.72 49.30 19.19
CA LEU A 361 -39.60 48.98 20.30
C LEU A 361 -40.40 50.25 20.62
N PRO A 362 -41.75 50.20 20.68
CA PRO A 362 -42.55 51.39 20.93
C PRO A 362 -42.09 52.03 22.24
N THR A 363 -41.73 53.31 22.17
CA THR A 363 -41.27 54.07 23.34
C THR A 363 -42.35 53.99 24.42
N ALA A 364 -42.04 53.36 25.55
CA ALA A 364 -42.97 53.29 26.66
C ALA A 364 -43.29 54.71 27.13
N THR A 365 -44.58 55.08 27.10
CA THR A 365 -45.06 56.35 27.64
C THR A 365 -44.59 56.47 29.09
N PRO A 366 -43.88 57.53 29.49
CA PRO A 366 -43.37 57.65 30.85
C PRO A 366 -44.54 57.70 31.83
N ALA A 367 -44.52 56.81 32.83
CA ALA A 367 -45.46 56.85 33.94
C ALA A 367 -45.25 58.17 34.74
N PRO A 368 -46.32 58.87 35.16
CA PRO A 368 -46.19 60.13 35.86
C PRO A 368 -45.49 59.95 37.21
N LEU A 369 -44.51 60.83 37.50
CA LEU A 369 -43.84 60.89 38.80
C LEU A 369 -44.86 61.28 39.89
N ILE A 370 -44.99 60.45 40.92
CA ILE A 370 -45.68 60.84 42.16
C ILE A 370 -44.62 61.46 43.08
N VAL A 371 -44.76 62.76 43.35
CA VAL A 371 -43.93 63.51 44.31
C VAL A 371 -44.76 63.74 45.59
N PRO A 372 -44.28 63.38 46.79
CA PRO A 372 -44.96 63.71 48.03
C PRO A 372 -44.74 65.19 48.39
N THR A 373 -45.80 65.88 48.81
CA THR A 373 -45.76 67.31 49.16
C THR A 373 -46.40 67.54 50.53
N ASP A 374 -45.65 68.12 51.47
CA ASP A 374 -46.18 68.58 52.76
C ASP A 374 -47.07 69.83 52.60
N ALA A 375 -48.10 69.92 53.44
CA ALA A 375 -48.99 71.08 53.59
C ALA A 375 -48.76 71.75 54.96
N PRO A 376 -48.98 73.07 55.17
CA PRO A 376 -50.35 73.66 55.28
C PRO A 376 -50.38 75.19 54.91
N PRO A 377 -51.38 76.04 55.31
CA PRO A 377 -52.75 75.84 55.83
C PRO A 377 -53.84 76.52 54.95
N ALA A 378 -55.10 76.52 55.42
CA ALA A 378 -56.33 76.72 54.64
C ALA A 378 -56.98 78.13 54.63
N SER A 379 -57.88 78.36 53.65
CA SER A 379 -59.05 79.26 53.73
C SER A 379 -60.09 78.91 52.64
N PRO A 380 -61.40 79.25 52.80
CA PRO A 380 -62.45 78.24 52.56
C PRO A 380 -63.65 78.64 51.66
N LEU A 381 -64.60 77.70 51.55
CA LEU A 381 -66.03 77.80 51.13
C LEU A 381 -66.35 77.57 49.64
N PRO A 382 -67.58 77.13 49.30
CA PRO A 382 -68.38 76.08 49.96
C PRO A 382 -69.02 75.11 48.94
N PHE A 383 -69.76 74.10 49.44
CA PHE A 383 -71.00 73.47 48.89
C PHE A 383 -71.03 71.95 49.15
N ASP A 384 -71.86 71.59 50.13
CA ASP A 384 -72.47 70.28 50.40
C ASP A 384 -74.00 70.55 50.34
N PRO A 385 -74.95 69.58 50.36
CA PRO A 385 -74.84 68.10 50.48
C PRO A 385 -75.51 67.40 49.25
N VAL A 386 -75.83 66.10 49.14
CA VAL A 386 -76.53 65.13 50.02
C VAL A 386 -76.37 63.71 49.44
N GLY A 387 -76.31 62.66 50.27
CA GLY A 387 -76.84 61.33 49.87
C GLY A 387 -76.06 60.07 50.27
N ASN A 388 -76.23 59.64 51.52
CA ASN A 388 -75.94 58.28 52.03
C ASN A 388 -76.81 57.19 51.34
N PRO A 389 -76.63 55.85 51.56
CA PRO A 389 -75.54 55.16 52.28
C PRO A 389 -74.99 53.85 51.61
N THR A 390 -73.92 53.31 52.20
CA THR A 390 -73.51 51.87 52.22
C THR A 390 -74.59 50.96 52.86
N PRO A 391 -74.50 49.60 52.93
CA PRO A 391 -73.33 48.69 52.95
C PRO A 391 -73.47 47.51 51.91
N THR A 392 -72.78 46.36 51.92
CA THR A 392 -71.89 45.72 52.93
C THR A 392 -70.77 44.86 52.30
N ILE A 393 -69.74 44.64 53.12
CA ILE A 393 -68.71 43.58 53.10
C ILE A 393 -69.35 42.18 53.24
N ASP A 394 -68.80 41.13 52.59
CA ASP A 394 -68.14 40.02 53.32
C ASP A 394 -67.24 39.17 52.37
N PRO A 395 -66.12 38.56 52.84
CA PRO A 395 -65.16 37.86 51.99
C PRO A 395 -65.09 36.33 52.23
N THR A 396 -64.08 35.70 51.62
CA THR A 396 -63.56 34.33 51.84
C THR A 396 -64.34 33.15 51.26
N GLY A 397 -63.58 32.22 50.69
CA GLY A 397 -64.01 31.05 49.90
C GLY A 397 -62.86 30.56 49.04
#